data_AF-A0A7X2IAB0-F1
#
_entry.id   AF-A0A7X2IAB0-F1
#
_cell.length_a   1.000
_cell.length_b   1.000
_cell.length_c   1.000
_cell.angle_alpha   90.00
_cell.angle_beta   90.00
_cell.angle_gamma   90.00
#
_symmetry.space_group_name_H-M   'P 1'
#
loop_
_entity.id
_entity.type
_entity.pdbx_description
1 polymer ?
#
loop_
_entity_poly.entity_id
_entity_poly.type
_entity_poly.pdbx_seq_one_letter_code
_entity_poly.pdbx_strand_id
1 'polypeptide(L)'
;MNPPLILASQYLDQPAPLVFNQTWRDKLNKLPFPDSLSPVPEPLRNTVVASGKALPCSGIWEPVELPMRKSAPSLFSRSAEAPDGPLPPAGCMNYLHGGSDAPTIEVFDADDEIEEVATQWRLIWKDDRYLDGSIPDEESAYTFP
;
A
#
# COMPACT_ATOMS: atom_id res chain seq x y z
N MET A 1 24.88 -5.59 -0.15
CA MET A 1 24.19 -6.87 -0.43
C MET A 1 22.83 -6.48 -0.96
N ASN A 2 22.48 -6.82 -2.20
CA ASN A 2 21.18 -6.43 -2.75
C ASN A 2 20.10 -7.32 -2.12
N PRO A 3 19.03 -6.76 -1.55
CA PRO A 3 17.93 -7.56 -1.05
C PRO A 3 17.34 -8.39 -2.20
N PRO A 4 16.86 -9.61 -1.93
CA PRO A 4 16.19 -10.40 -2.95
C PRO A 4 15.02 -9.59 -3.53
N LEU A 5 14.86 -9.63 -4.85
CA LEU A 5 13.70 -9.05 -5.53
C LEU A 5 12.47 -9.89 -5.11
N ILE A 6 11.72 -9.42 -4.11
CA ILE A 6 10.53 -10.13 -3.60
C ILE A 6 9.31 -9.92 -4.52
N LEU A 7 9.40 -9.08 -5.55
CA LEU A 7 8.33 -8.85 -6.53
C LEU A 7 8.81 -9.10 -7.96
N ALA A 8 7.96 -9.72 -8.77
CA ALA A 8 8.15 -9.76 -10.20
C ALA A 8 8.05 -8.33 -10.76
N SER A 9 9.12 -7.86 -11.41
CA SER A 9 9.25 -6.53 -12.02
C SER A 9 8.03 -6.08 -12.84
N GLN A 10 7.25 -7.01 -13.38
CA GLN A 10 6.09 -6.76 -14.23
C GLN A 10 4.90 -6.07 -13.53
N TYR A 11 4.87 -6.02 -12.19
CA TYR A 11 3.77 -5.39 -11.44
C TYR A 11 4.10 -3.99 -10.92
N LEU A 12 5.33 -3.48 -11.16
CA LEU A 12 5.75 -2.18 -10.63
C LEU A 12 4.98 -1.01 -11.27
N ASP A 13 4.60 -1.14 -12.54
CA ASP A 13 3.94 -0.10 -13.33
C ASP A 13 2.45 -0.41 -13.60
N GLN A 14 1.88 -1.41 -12.91
CA GLN A 14 0.46 -1.74 -13.03
C GLN A 14 -0.33 -1.11 -11.90
N PRO A 15 -1.57 -0.66 -12.17
CA PRO A 15 -2.48 -0.26 -11.11
C PRO A 15 -2.63 -1.37 -10.07
N ALA A 16 -2.82 -0.96 -8.82
CA ALA A 16 -3.07 -1.88 -7.74
C ALA A 16 -4.44 -2.59 -7.93
N PRO A 17 -4.47 -3.93 -8.08
CA PRO A 17 -5.72 -4.64 -8.32
C PRO A 17 -6.62 -4.59 -7.09
N LEU A 18 -7.90 -4.24 -7.27
CA LEU A 18 -8.87 -4.19 -6.18
C LEU A 18 -9.66 -5.49 -5.97
N VAL A 19 -9.53 -6.48 -6.86
CA VAL A 19 -10.40 -7.67 -6.89
C VAL A 19 -9.64 -8.98 -6.70
N PHE A 20 -10.06 -9.79 -5.72
CA PHE A 20 -9.60 -11.17 -5.57
C PHE A 20 -10.38 -12.14 -6.47
N ASN A 21 -9.69 -13.06 -7.15
CA ASN A 21 -10.36 -14.11 -7.92
C ASN A 21 -11.04 -15.16 -7.00
N GLN A 22 -11.93 -15.98 -7.56
CA GLN A 22 -12.69 -16.98 -6.78
C GLN A 22 -11.78 -17.99 -6.07
N THR A 23 -10.69 -18.42 -6.73
CA THR A 23 -9.72 -19.36 -6.17
C THR A 23 -9.13 -18.85 -4.85
N TRP A 24 -8.81 -17.56 -4.75
CA TRP A 24 -8.30 -16.96 -3.51
C TRP A 24 -9.37 -16.88 -2.43
N ARG A 25 -10.62 -16.56 -2.79
CA ARG A 25 -11.75 -16.54 -1.84
C ARG A 25 -11.95 -17.92 -1.21
N ASP A 26 -11.92 -18.98 -2.02
CA ASP A 26 -12.09 -20.35 -1.55
C ASP A 26 -10.94 -20.84 -0.65
N LYS A 27 -9.72 -20.35 -0.88
CA LYS A 27 -8.56 -20.64 -0.03
C LYS A 27 -8.63 -19.89 1.30
N LEU A 28 -8.95 -18.59 1.29
CA LEU A 28 -9.07 -17.77 2.49
C LEU A 28 -10.05 -18.37 3.50
N ASN A 29 -11.19 -18.89 3.02
CA ASN A 29 -12.21 -19.55 3.84
C ASN A 29 -11.73 -20.83 4.57
N LYS A 30 -10.58 -21.39 4.18
CA LYS A 30 -10.02 -22.62 4.79
C LYS A 30 -8.83 -22.34 5.71
N LEU A 31 -8.36 -21.10 5.78
CA LEU A 31 -7.24 -20.75 6.65
C LEU A 31 -7.74 -20.60 8.10
N PRO A 32 -6.96 -21.05 9.10
CA PRO A 32 -7.31 -20.95 10.50
C PRO A 32 -7.11 -19.51 10.99
N PHE A 33 -8.04 -18.62 10.63
CA PHE A 33 -8.07 -17.27 11.20
C PHE A 33 -8.67 -17.31 12.60
N PRO A 34 -8.14 -16.55 13.57
CA PRO A 34 -8.77 -16.41 14.86
C PRO A 34 -10.13 -15.71 14.72
N ASP A 35 -11.11 -16.13 15.52
CA ASP A 35 -12.47 -15.55 15.51
C ASP A 35 -12.49 -14.06 15.91
N SER A 36 -11.44 -13.58 16.55
CA SER A 36 -11.26 -12.20 16.97
C SER A 36 -9.85 -11.71 16.64
N LEU A 37 -9.78 -10.60 15.91
CA LEU A 37 -8.55 -9.85 15.68
C LEU A 37 -8.55 -8.60 16.56
N SER A 38 -7.37 -8.22 17.05
CA SER A 38 -7.20 -6.90 17.67
C SER A 38 -7.42 -5.80 16.61
N PRO A 39 -7.96 -4.63 17.00
CA PRO A 39 -8.08 -3.52 16.06
C PRO A 39 -6.70 -3.11 15.55
N VAL A 40 -6.63 -2.67 14.29
CA VAL A 40 -5.43 -2.05 13.75
C VAL A 40 -5.14 -0.78 14.57
N PRO A 41 -3.95 -0.61 15.15
CA PRO A 41 -3.63 0.58 15.92
C PRO A 41 -3.58 1.80 15.01
N GLU A 42 -4.22 2.89 15.41
CA GLU A 42 -4.13 4.16 14.68
C GLU A 42 -2.75 4.80 14.88
N PRO A 43 -2.08 5.25 13.81
CA PRO A 43 -0.78 5.90 13.95
C PRO A 43 -0.94 7.28 14.61
N LEU A 44 0.01 7.61 15.51
CA LEU A 44 0.07 8.94 16.14
C LEU A 44 0.27 10.07 15.12
N ARG A 45 0.91 9.76 13.99
CA ARG A 45 1.14 10.65 12.86
C ARG A 45 0.99 9.90 11.55
N ASN A 46 0.25 10.47 10.62
CA ASN A 46 0.08 9.86 9.30
C ASN A 46 1.28 10.16 8.39
N THR A 47 1.83 9.11 7.77
CA THR A 47 2.72 9.26 6.61
C THR A 47 1.86 9.11 5.36
N VAL A 48 1.76 10.17 4.56
CA VAL A 48 0.94 10.20 3.34
C VAL A 48 1.78 10.58 2.13
N VAL A 49 1.63 9.83 1.03
CA VAL A 49 2.34 10.03 -0.24
C VAL A 49 1.33 10.04 -1.39
N ALA A 50 1.39 11.07 -2.24
CA ALA A 50 0.53 11.13 -3.42
C ALA A 50 1.02 10.17 -4.52
N SER A 51 0.11 9.66 -5.35
CA SER A 51 0.48 8.93 -6.59
C SER A 51 1.51 9.73 -7.42
N GLY A 52 2.46 9.02 -8.03
CA GLY A 52 3.57 9.60 -8.80
C GLY A 52 4.68 10.23 -7.93
N LYS A 53 4.68 10.00 -6.62
CA LYS A 53 5.78 10.39 -5.72
C LYS A 53 6.47 9.15 -5.17
N ALA A 54 7.80 9.23 -5.08
CA ALA A 54 8.63 8.17 -4.51
C ALA A 54 8.21 7.85 -3.06
N LEU A 55 7.99 6.57 -2.80
CA LEU A 55 7.64 6.06 -1.48
C LEU A 55 8.87 6.04 -0.57
N PRO A 56 8.76 6.49 0.69
CA PRO A 56 9.91 6.56 1.60
C PRO A 56 10.34 5.18 2.14
N CYS A 57 9.47 4.17 2.08
CA CYS A 57 9.75 2.84 2.59
C CYS A 57 8.84 1.79 1.94
N SER A 58 9.28 0.53 1.99
CA SER A 58 8.44 -0.61 1.64
C SER A 58 7.46 -0.89 2.77
N GLY A 59 6.26 -1.35 2.43
CA GLY A 59 5.26 -1.68 3.44
C GLY A 59 3.86 -1.83 2.87
N ILE A 60 2.88 -1.94 3.76
CA ILE A 60 1.46 -1.93 3.42
C ILE A 60 0.97 -0.48 3.50
N TRP A 61 0.45 0.00 2.37
CA TRP A 61 -0.12 1.33 2.21
C TRP A 61 -1.58 1.21 1.79
N GLU A 62 -2.43 2.12 2.24
CA GLU A 62 -3.83 2.21 1.81
C GLU A 62 -4.14 3.55 1.14
N PRO A 63 -5.00 3.56 0.11
CA PRO A 63 -5.54 4.81 -0.41
C PRO A 63 -6.49 5.44 0.61
N VAL A 64 -6.42 6.76 0.78
CA VAL A 64 -7.27 7.52 1.72
C VAL A 64 -7.95 8.72 1.06
N GLU A 65 -9.11 9.09 1.58
CA GLU A 65 -9.87 10.26 1.15
C GLU A 65 -9.18 11.56 1.63
N LEU A 66 -8.25 12.07 0.82
CA LEU A 66 -7.62 13.37 1.03
C LEU A 66 -7.61 14.18 -0.27
N PRO A 67 -7.89 15.50 -0.21
CA PRO A 67 -7.87 16.33 -1.40
C PRO A 67 -6.47 16.35 -2.03
N MET A 68 -6.38 16.05 -3.33
CA MET A 68 -5.12 16.17 -4.05
C MET A 68 -4.70 17.64 -4.19
N ARG A 69 -3.45 17.89 -3.80
CA ARG A 69 -2.65 19.09 -4.06
C ARG A 69 -2.72 19.55 -5.53
N LYS A 70 -3.70 20.36 -5.98
CA LYS A 70 -3.58 21.04 -7.28
C LYS A 70 -2.31 21.90 -7.22
N SER A 71 -1.34 21.62 -8.07
CA SER A 71 -0.03 22.27 -8.04
C SER A 71 -0.17 23.78 -8.23
N ALA A 72 -0.07 24.54 -7.13
CA ALA A 72 0.13 25.97 -7.21
C ALA A 72 1.64 26.25 -7.36
N PRO A 73 2.06 27.18 -8.23
CA PRO A 73 3.46 27.57 -8.37
C PRO A 73 3.85 28.43 -7.15
N SER A 74 4.08 27.79 -6.01
CA SER A 74 4.53 28.48 -4.80
C SER A 74 5.92 28.02 -4.40
N LEU A 75 6.87 28.95 -4.48
CA LEU A 75 8.24 28.84 -3.98
C LEU A 75 8.31 28.69 -2.43
N PHE A 76 7.15 28.62 -1.77
CA PHE A 76 7.00 28.37 -0.32
C PHE A 76 6.08 27.17 -0.04
N SER A 77 6.00 26.19 -0.95
CA SER A 77 5.26 24.95 -0.69
C SER A 77 5.94 24.14 0.42
N ARG A 78 5.67 24.50 1.68
CA ARG A 78 5.72 23.50 2.75
C ARG A 78 4.76 22.39 2.34
N SER A 79 5.28 21.16 2.20
CA SER A 79 4.42 19.97 2.30
C SER A 79 3.58 20.18 3.54
N ALA A 80 2.27 20.34 3.42
CA ALA A 80 1.49 20.28 4.65
C ALA A 80 1.59 18.84 5.11
N GLU A 81 1.92 18.72 6.39
CA GLU A 81 1.81 17.48 7.12
C GLU A 81 0.38 16.95 6.93
N ALA A 82 0.25 15.64 6.76
CA ALA A 82 -1.06 15.01 6.72
C ALA A 82 -1.80 15.29 8.03
N PRO A 83 -3.13 15.39 8.03
CA PRO A 83 -3.89 15.49 9.27
C PRO A 83 -3.52 14.35 10.22
N ASP A 84 -3.42 14.64 11.52
CA ASP A 84 -3.31 13.59 12.54
C ASP A 84 -4.67 12.89 12.73
N GLY A 85 -4.63 11.62 13.13
CA GLY A 85 -5.82 10.81 13.42
C GLY A 85 -6.34 9.97 12.24
N PRO A 86 -7.53 9.34 12.38
CA PRO A 86 -8.04 8.41 11.38
C PRO A 86 -8.34 9.11 10.05
N LEU A 87 -7.94 8.48 8.95
CA LEU A 87 -8.26 8.92 7.60
C LEU A 87 -9.21 7.89 6.96
N PRO A 88 -10.32 8.31 6.31
CA PRO A 88 -11.23 7.38 5.64
C PRO A 88 -10.52 6.64 4.50
N PRO A 89 -10.64 5.30 4.40
CA PRO A 89 -10.07 4.55 3.30
C PRO A 89 -10.83 4.83 2.00
N ALA A 90 -10.10 4.97 0.90
CA ALA A 90 -10.62 5.24 -0.45
C ALA A 90 -10.50 4.02 -1.39
N GLY A 91 -10.17 2.84 -0.87
CA GLY A 91 -9.89 1.65 -1.67
C GLY A 91 -9.12 0.59 -0.88
N CYS A 92 -8.55 -0.39 -1.58
CA CYS A 92 -7.84 -1.51 -0.96
C CYS A 92 -6.37 -1.19 -0.64
N MET A 93 -5.89 -1.70 0.50
CA MET A 93 -4.48 -1.66 0.85
C MET A 93 -3.62 -2.50 -0.09
N ASN A 94 -2.39 -2.05 -0.34
CA ASN A 94 -1.42 -2.71 -1.21
C ASN A 94 -0.03 -2.69 -0.58
N TYR A 95 0.75 -3.72 -0.90
CA TYR A 95 2.17 -3.72 -0.57
C TYR A 95 2.92 -2.91 -1.62
N LEU A 96 3.51 -1.78 -1.22
CA LEU A 96 4.26 -0.90 -2.12
C LEU A 96 5.75 -0.91 -1.75
N HIS A 97 6.61 -0.76 -2.76
CA HIS A 97 8.06 -0.83 -2.58
C HIS A 97 8.66 0.56 -2.32
N GLY A 98 9.56 0.66 -1.34
CA GLY A 98 10.29 1.90 -1.07
C GLY A 98 11.13 2.32 -2.27
N GLY A 99 11.09 3.60 -2.61
CA GLY A 99 11.81 4.15 -3.76
C GLY A 99 11.09 4.03 -5.10
N SER A 100 10.05 3.20 -5.24
CA SER A 100 9.16 3.27 -6.41
C SER A 100 8.21 4.44 -6.27
N ASP A 101 7.70 4.95 -7.39
CA ASP A 101 6.62 5.91 -7.37
C ASP A 101 5.33 5.24 -6.91
N ALA A 102 4.57 5.93 -6.07
CA ALA A 102 3.28 5.44 -5.60
C ALA A 102 2.31 5.32 -6.79
N PRO A 103 1.62 4.18 -6.98
CA PRO A 103 0.79 3.95 -8.15
C PRO A 103 -0.54 4.72 -8.09
N THR A 104 -1.28 4.72 -9.21
CA THR A 104 -2.72 5.01 -9.25
C THR A 104 -3.52 3.82 -8.69
N ILE A 105 -4.82 4.02 -8.46
CA ILE A 105 -5.76 2.94 -8.15
C ILE A 105 -6.77 2.78 -9.29
N GLU A 106 -7.27 1.57 -9.48
CA GLU A 106 -8.42 1.31 -10.35
C GLU A 106 -9.70 1.60 -9.58
N VAL A 107 -10.65 2.33 -10.17
CA VAL A 107 -12.01 2.49 -9.65
C VAL A 107 -13.00 2.13 -10.75
N PHE A 108 -14.11 1.53 -10.36
CA PHE A 108 -15.22 1.26 -11.27
C PHE A 108 -16.14 2.47 -11.29
N ASP A 109 -16.42 2.99 -12.47
CA ASP A 109 -17.40 4.06 -12.64
C ASP A 109 -18.84 3.51 -12.62
N ALA A 110 -19.82 4.39 -12.86
CA ALA A 110 -21.24 4.01 -12.83
C ALA A 110 -21.65 3.00 -13.93
N ASP A 111 -20.82 2.85 -14.97
CA ASP A 111 -21.03 1.98 -16.12
C ASP A 111 -20.13 0.71 -16.05
N ASP A 112 -19.53 0.44 -14.87
CA ASP A 112 -18.55 -0.63 -14.62
C ASP A 112 -17.27 -0.52 -15.48
N GLU A 113 -16.96 0.66 -16.03
CA GLU A 113 -15.67 0.90 -16.70
C GLU A 113 -14.56 1.14 -15.66
N ILE A 114 -13.36 0.66 -15.97
CA ILE A 114 -12.19 0.82 -15.10
C ILE A 114 -11.53 2.17 -15.41
N GLU A 115 -11.50 3.05 -14.42
CA GLU A 115 -10.75 4.32 -14.46
C GLU A 115 -9.53 4.25 -13.53
N GLU A 116 -8.38 4.73 -14.01
CA GLU A 116 -7.20 4.91 -13.16
C GLU A 116 -7.19 6.30 -12.53
N VAL A 117 -7.28 6.35 -11.21
CA VAL A 117 -7.36 7.62 -10.46
C VAL A 117 -6.15 7.77 -9.55
N ALA A 118 -5.57 8.98 -9.56
CA ALA A 118 -4.51 9.35 -8.64
C ALA A 118 -5.07 9.54 -7.22
N THR A 119 -4.33 9.06 -6.23
CA THR A 119 -4.79 9.03 -4.83
C THR A 119 -3.69 9.45 -3.87
N GLN A 120 -4.02 9.45 -2.58
CA GLN A 120 -3.11 9.67 -1.47
C GLN A 120 -2.97 8.35 -0.72
N TRP A 121 -1.75 7.86 -0.58
CA TRP A 121 -1.42 6.60 0.08
C TRP A 121 -0.98 6.86 1.52
N ARG A 122 -1.71 6.32 2.50
CA ARG A 122 -1.33 6.30 3.92
C ARG A 122 -0.56 5.03 4.24
N LEU A 123 0.57 5.15 4.92
CA LEU A 123 1.31 4.01 5.45
C LEU A 123 0.55 3.39 6.64
N ILE A 124 0.20 2.10 6.55
CA ILE A 124 -0.38 1.34 7.68
C ILE A 124 0.71 0.56 8.41
N TRP A 125 1.63 -0.04 7.66
CA TRP A 125 2.68 -0.88 8.23
C TRP A 125 3.95 -0.79 7.40
N LYS A 126 5.08 -0.54 8.06
CA LYS A 126 6.40 -0.47 7.45
C LYS A 126 7.09 -1.83 7.51
N ASP A 127 7.60 -2.30 6.38
CA ASP A 127 8.38 -3.54 6.35
C ASP A 127 9.86 -3.28 6.63
N ASP A 128 10.25 -3.49 7.89
CA ASP A 128 11.63 -3.36 8.35
C ASP A 128 12.30 -4.72 8.64
N ARG A 129 11.62 -5.85 8.36
CA ARG A 129 12.02 -7.19 8.82
C ARG A 129 13.36 -7.66 8.27
N TYR A 130 13.67 -7.31 7.03
CA TYR A 130 14.88 -7.77 6.35
C TYR A 130 16.03 -6.75 6.38
N LEU A 131 15.87 -5.64 7.11
CA LEU A 131 16.87 -4.57 7.11
C LEU A 131 18.21 -5.01 7.72
N ASP A 132 18.19 -5.99 8.63
CA ASP A 132 19.40 -6.57 9.23
C ASP A 132 19.99 -7.74 8.43
N GLY A 133 19.35 -8.11 7.32
CA GLY A 133 19.75 -9.22 6.46
C GLY A 133 19.38 -10.61 7.00
N SER A 134 18.65 -10.69 8.11
CA SER A 134 18.10 -11.95 8.62
C SER A 134 16.78 -12.31 7.92
N ILE A 135 16.49 -13.61 7.86
CA ILE A 135 15.18 -14.13 7.48
C ILE A 135 14.55 -14.63 8.78
N PRO A 136 13.32 -14.21 9.13
CA PRO A 136 12.61 -14.73 10.29
C PRO A 136 12.55 -16.26 10.28
N ASP A 137 12.67 -16.89 11.45
CA ASP A 137 12.66 -18.37 11.55
C ASP A 137 11.39 -18.97 10.95
N GLU A 138 10.26 -18.26 11.06
CA GLU A 138 8.97 -18.64 10.48
C GLU A 138 9.00 -18.75 8.95
N GLU A 139 9.86 -17.98 8.29
CA GLU A 139 9.99 -17.91 6.84
C GLU A 139 11.13 -18.83 6.32
N SER A 140 11.90 -19.45 7.20
CA SER A 140 13.04 -20.31 6.83
C SER A 140 12.66 -21.53 5.96
N ALA A 141 11.39 -21.94 6.02
CA ALA A 141 10.85 -23.05 5.25
C ALA A 141 10.08 -22.62 3.99
N TYR A 142 9.98 -21.31 3.69
CA TYR A 142 9.27 -20.83 2.51
C TYR A 142 10.06 -21.16 1.24
N THR A 143 9.49 -22.03 0.40
CA THR A 143 10.03 -22.34 -0.93
C THR A 143 9.18 -21.66 -1.98
N PHE A 144 9.78 -20.80 -2.80
CA PHE A 144 9.12 -20.24 -3.99
C PHE A 144 9.38 -21.18 -5.17
N PRO A 145 8.34 -21.69 -5.85
CA PRO A 145 8.47 -22.53 -7.04
C PRO A 145 8.92 -21.76 -8.28
#